data_AF-A0A829QH58-F1
#
_entry.id   AF-A0A829QH58-F1
#
_cell.length_a   1.000
_cell.length_b   1.000
_cell.length_c   1.000
_cell.angle_alpha   90.00
_cell.angle_beta   90.00
_cell.angle_gamma   90.00
#
_symmetry.space_group_name_H-M   'P 1'
#
loop_
_entity.id
_entity.type
_entity.pdbx_description
1 polymer ?
#
loop_
_entity_poly.entity_id
_entity_poly.type
_entity_poly.pdbx_seq_one_letter_code
_entity_poly.pdbx_strand_id
1 'polypeptide(L)'
;MSGNDAAALRRNLDRLVAGFDPTEHWPRYCYSTNQVKAGGTQRIALVTRDGADLAGEAEVALHRLARRNERARRRRPRIAFVYTGQGSQYREMGLALREQHSGFAEALAEADALLEPHFGGSVVRAIETGEDHLGRSLDDTVVAQPALFALQYALTTTFAAHGVRPDVVLGHSVGEIAACAAAGVLDPAAAAALVVTRGALMGALPAGGTMLAARLPAELADEFVSGPVALAAVNGPDSVTFSGPVERIAEVADQLNGRGVHTRELVVSHAFHSPAMEPVGGELAAAAPLPAESAGAPIVISSVTGTAAEAADFTGDYWRAQLLGTVDFLGAARTLADMEPSHIIEIGPRSTLLSLLAAADLIPDSQRIAPVPGAAATGLDFADALAALWQWGLDIDWRPLYAEHDRVVGRLPGYVFADEERFFASAATVGPLVHTQSVRTATAPVREVASVPPADDESQPDVGVVHRAVIRVLADVGGHREDALHAAADLRDDLGFDSVQAMQFADRIVNELDMPRLDPVAIQDNLTTIADLTKLVAGTAGVAQPEHTGAGI
;
A
#
# COMPACT_ATOMS: atom_id res chain seq x y z
N MET A 1 -13.59 -12.60 -8.10
CA MET A 1 -14.62 -12.91 -9.13
C MET A 1 -14.35 -12.11 -10.40
N SER A 2 -14.64 -12.67 -11.58
CA SER A 2 -14.40 -12.00 -12.86
C SER A 2 -15.52 -12.20 -13.90
N GLY A 3 -15.56 -11.34 -14.90
CA GLY A 3 -16.45 -11.37 -16.06
C GLY A 3 -15.76 -10.83 -17.32
N ASN A 4 -16.36 -11.01 -18.49
CA ASN A 4 -15.78 -10.51 -19.76
C ASN A 4 -16.08 -9.02 -19.99
N ASP A 5 -17.17 -8.54 -19.39
CA ASP A 5 -17.62 -7.16 -19.37
C ASP A 5 -18.26 -6.86 -18.00
N ALA A 6 -18.61 -5.59 -17.76
CA ALA A 6 -19.14 -5.14 -16.48
C ALA A 6 -20.49 -5.82 -16.14
N ALA A 7 -21.35 -6.02 -17.14
CA ALA A 7 -22.66 -6.66 -16.94
C ALA A 7 -22.50 -8.15 -16.59
N ALA A 8 -21.60 -8.85 -17.28
CA ALA A 8 -21.24 -10.22 -16.99
C ALA A 8 -20.62 -10.35 -15.60
N LEU A 9 -19.74 -9.44 -15.20
CA LEU A 9 -19.17 -9.42 -13.85
C LEU A 9 -20.27 -9.30 -12.80
N ARG A 10 -21.21 -8.35 -12.98
CA ARG A 10 -22.34 -8.13 -12.07
C ARG A 10 -23.20 -9.39 -11.94
N ARG A 11 -23.68 -9.95 -13.06
CA ARG A 11 -24.49 -11.18 -13.06
C ARG A 11 -23.79 -12.35 -12.37
N ASN A 12 -22.48 -12.52 -12.61
CA ASN A 12 -21.72 -13.60 -11.99
C ASN A 12 -21.51 -13.38 -10.49
N LEU A 13 -21.26 -12.14 -10.06
CA LEU A 13 -21.13 -11.80 -8.65
C LEU A 13 -22.45 -12.01 -7.90
N ASP A 14 -23.56 -11.50 -8.43
CA ASP A 14 -24.90 -11.68 -7.85
C ASP A 14 -25.24 -13.19 -7.70
N ARG A 15 -24.90 -14.00 -8.72
CA ARG A 15 -25.09 -15.45 -8.66
C ARG A 15 -24.21 -16.15 -7.63
N LEU A 16 -22.99 -15.66 -7.42
CA LEU A 16 -22.07 -16.18 -6.41
C LEU A 16 -22.58 -15.87 -5.01
N VAL A 17 -22.97 -14.62 -4.76
CA VAL A 17 -23.53 -14.13 -3.49
C VAL A 17 -24.81 -14.90 -3.14
N ALA A 18 -25.76 -15.00 -4.09
CA ALA A 18 -27.02 -15.72 -3.87
C ALA A 18 -26.86 -17.24 -3.72
N GLY A 19 -25.72 -17.79 -4.15
CA GLY A 19 -25.41 -19.21 -4.05
C GLY A 19 -24.49 -19.58 -2.89
N PHE A 20 -24.08 -18.62 -2.05
CA PHE A 20 -23.22 -18.86 -0.90
C PHE A 20 -24.02 -19.50 0.24
N ASP A 21 -23.49 -20.58 0.81
CA ASP A 21 -24.01 -21.22 2.01
C ASP A 21 -23.13 -20.80 3.21
N PRO A 22 -23.67 -20.07 4.20
CA PRO A 22 -22.91 -19.60 5.37
C PRO A 22 -22.29 -20.71 6.21
N THR A 23 -22.68 -21.97 6.01
CA THR A 23 -22.10 -23.13 6.70
C THR A 23 -20.84 -23.67 6.04
N GLU A 24 -20.47 -23.17 4.85
CA GLU A 24 -19.26 -23.58 4.15
C GLU A 24 -17.98 -23.14 4.86
N HIS A 25 -16.93 -23.95 4.75
CA HIS A 25 -15.62 -23.60 5.27
C HIS A 25 -15.04 -22.41 4.48
N TRP A 26 -15.05 -21.22 5.09
CA TRP A 26 -14.75 -19.96 4.42
C TRP A 26 -13.41 -19.94 3.64
N PRO A 27 -12.26 -20.35 4.22
CA PRO A 27 -11.00 -20.41 3.48
C PRO A 27 -11.07 -21.27 2.21
N ARG A 28 -11.80 -22.39 2.28
CA ARG A 28 -11.97 -23.31 1.14
C ARG A 28 -12.88 -22.73 0.06
N TYR A 29 -13.92 -22.00 0.45
CA TYR A 29 -14.76 -21.26 -0.48
C TYR A 29 -13.94 -20.21 -1.23
N CYS A 30 -13.18 -19.39 -0.51
CA CYS A 30 -12.28 -18.38 -1.08
C CYS A 30 -11.21 -18.98 -1.98
N TYR A 31 -10.58 -20.09 -1.58
CA TYR A 31 -9.63 -20.80 -2.43
C TYR A 31 -10.30 -21.24 -3.74
N SER A 32 -11.49 -21.82 -3.66
CA SER A 32 -12.24 -22.29 -4.82
C SER A 32 -12.58 -21.13 -5.77
N THR A 33 -13.03 -19.98 -5.24
CA THR A 33 -13.36 -18.82 -6.07
C THR A 33 -12.12 -18.26 -6.74
N ASN A 34 -11.00 -18.17 -6.03
CA ASN A 34 -9.73 -17.68 -6.56
C ASN A 34 -9.11 -18.60 -7.63
N GLN A 35 -9.37 -19.90 -7.59
CA GLN A 35 -8.92 -20.85 -8.62
C GLN A 35 -9.85 -20.91 -9.84
N VAL A 36 -11.17 -20.87 -9.63
CA VAL A 36 -12.16 -21.19 -10.68
C VAL A 36 -12.77 -19.94 -11.33
N LYS A 37 -12.85 -18.82 -10.60
CA LYS A 37 -13.58 -17.60 -11.02
C LYS A 37 -12.68 -16.45 -11.44
N ALA A 38 -11.44 -16.73 -11.82
CA ALA A 38 -10.41 -15.71 -12.08
C ALA A 38 -10.13 -15.40 -13.57
N GLY A 39 -10.81 -16.07 -14.52
CA GLY A 39 -10.46 -16.02 -15.95
C GLY A 39 -10.94 -14.82 -16.78
N GLY A 40 -11.79 -13.94 -16.23
CA GLY A 40 -12.32 -12.76 -16.93
C GLY A 40 -11.40 -11.53 -16.89
N THR A 41 -11.66 -10.58 -17.78
CA THR A 41 -10.92 -9.31 -17.91
C THR A 41 -11.41 -8.23 -16.94
N GLN A 42 -12.71 -8.25 -16.64
CA GLN A 42 -13.33 -7.43 -15.60
C GLN A 42 -13.25 -8.20 -14.29
N ARG A 43 -12.55 -7.64 -13.31
CA ARG A 43 -12.12 -8.33 -12.09
C ARG A 43 -12.55 -7.53 -10.86
N ILE A 44 -13.11 -8.23 -9.86
CA ILE A 44 -13.46 -7.71 -8.54
C ILE A 44 -13.04 -8.69 -7.46
N ALA A 45 -12.41 -8.19 -6.39
CA ALA A 45 -11.97 -9.00 -5.27
C ALA A 45 -12.62 -8.47 -3.99
N LEU A 46 -13.05 -9.40 -3.14
CA LEU A 46 -13.63 -9.12 -1.82
C LEU A 46 -12.67 -9.71 -0.80
N VAL A 47 -12.30 -8.91 0.20
CA VAL A 47 -11.38 -9.32 1.27
C VAL A 47 -12.14 -9.22 2.58
N THR A 48 -12.49 -10.36 3.15
CA THR A 48 -13.33 -10.45 4.35
C THR A 48 -12.87 -11.60 5.23
N ARG A 49 -13.10 -11.48 6.54
CA ARG A 49 -12.75 -12.53 7.53
C ARG A 49 -13.64 -13.76 7.42
N ASP A 50 -14.90 -13.53 7.06
CA ASP A 50 -15.92 -14.54 6.85
C ASP A 50 -16.90 -14.08 5.75
N GLY A 51 -17.89 -14.92 5.46
CA GLY A 51 -18.92 -14.63 4.46
C GLY A 51 -20.23 -14.07 5.02
N ALA A 52 -20.27 -13.60 6.28
CA ALA A 52 -21.52 -13.23 6.94
C ALA A 52 -22.28 -12.10 6.22
N ASP A 53 -21.57 -11.09 5.72
CA ASP A 53 -22.12 -9.99 4.91
C ASP A 53 -21.55 -9.97 3.48
N LEU A 54 -21.46 -11.13 2.84
CA LEU A 54 -20.92 -11.22 1.47
C LEU A 54 -21.70 -10.35 0.46
N ALA A 55 -22.99 -10.10 0.72
CA ALA A 55 -23.83 -9.26 -0.13
C ALA A 55 -23.49 -7.77 0.00
N GLY A 56 -23.38 -7.24 1.22
CA GLY A 56 -22.97 -5.85 1.44
C GLY A 56 -21.58 -5.58 0.88
N GLU A 57 -20.64 -6.51 1.10
CA GLU A 57 -19.28 -6.40 0.58
C GLU A 57 -19.23 -6.38 -0.95
N ALA A 58 -20.06 -7.22 -1.61
CA ALA A 58 -20.19 -7.22 -3.06
C ALA A 58 -20.73 -5.90 -3.60
N GLU A 59 -21.73 -5.30 -2.94
CA GLU A 59 -22.29 -4.00 -3.33
C GLU A 59 -21.25 -2.88 -3.22
N VAL A 60 -20.53 -2.80 -2.10
CA VAL A 60 -19.46 -1.82 -1.88
C VAL A 60 -18.38 -1.95 -2.97
N ALA A 61 -17.95 -3.18 -3.25
CA ALA A 61 -16.93 -3.40 -4.26
C ALA A 61 -17.39 -3.01 -5.68
N LEU A 62 -18.66 -3.26 -6.02
CA LEU A 62 -19.22 -2.87 -7.32
C LEU A 62 -19.28 -1.35 -7.47
N HIS A 63 -19.63 -0.64 -6.40
CA HIS A 63 -19.61 0.82 -6.38
C HIS A 63 -18.20 1.37 -6.63
N ARG A 64 -17.18 0.79 -5.96
CA ARG A 64 -15.77 1.15 -6.21
C ARG A 64 -15.35 0.89 -7.66
N LEU A 65 -15.77 -0.24 -8.23
CA LEU A 65 -15.43 -0.57 -9.61
C LEU A 65 -16.04 0.41 -10.62
N ALA A 66 -17.28 0.87 -10.40
CA ALA A 66 -17.97 1.81 -11.29
C ALA A 66 -17.27 3.18 -11.37
N ARG A 67 -16.56 3.59 -10.32
CA ARG A 67 -15.82 4.86 -10.27
C ARG A 67 -14.39 4.76 -10.83
N ARG A 68 -13.92 3.56 -11.15
CA ARG A 68 -12.54 3.33 -11.59
C ARG A 68 -12.35 3.74 -13.05
N ASN A 69 -11.33 4.55 -13.32
CA ASN A 69 -10.96 4.93 -14.68
C ASN A 69 -10.50 3.71 -15.50
N GLU A 70 -11.29 3.30 -16.50
CA GLU A 70 -11.01 2.13 -17.35
C GLU A 70 -9.72 2.24 -18.18
N ARG A 71 -9.20 3.47 -18.35
CA ARG A 71 -8.12 3.80 -19.29
C ARG A 71 -6.80 3.07 -19.02
N ALA A 72 -6.62 2.55 -17.80
CA ALA A 72 -5.34 2.05 -17.32
C ALA A 72 -5.19 0.51 -17.35
N ARG A 73 -6.21 -0.25 -17.82
CA ARG A 73 -6.19 -1.74 -17.84
C ARG A 73 -5.43 -2.41 -19.00
N ARG A 74 -4.88 -1.64 -19.95
CA ARG A 74 -4.36 -2.22 -21.22
C ARG A 74 -2.88 -2.61 -21.21
N ARG A 75 -2.15 -2.35 -20.13
CA ARG A 75 -0.72 -2.67 -20.00
C ARG A 75 -0.48 -3.49 -18.75
N ARG A 76 0.52 -4.39 -18.79
CA ARG A 76 1.03 -5.06 -17.60
C ARG A 76 1.35 -3.99 -16.54
N PRO A 77 0.91 -4.15 -15.28
CA PRO A 77 1.24 -3.20 -14.23
C PRO A 77 2.76 -3.07 -14.09
N ARG A 78 3.27 -1.83 -14.00
CA ARG A 78 4.64 -1.57 -13.58
C ARG A 78 4.64 -1.35 -12.08
N ILE A 79 5.39 -2.16 -11.35
CA ILE A 79 5.34 -2.23 -9.89
C ILE A 79 6.63 -1.64 -9.31
N ALA A 80 6.49 -0.67 -8.42
CA ALA A 80 7.59 -0.13 -7.64
C ALA A 80 7.49 -0.60 -6.20
N PHE A 81 8.59 -1.11 -5.63
CA PHE A 81 8.69 -1.35 -4.19
C PHE A 81 9.52 -0.24 -3.56
N VAL A 82 8.97 0.43 -2.54
CA VAL A 82 9.67 1.47 -1.77
C VAL A 82 9.94 0.96 -0.35
N TYR A 83 11.20 0.99 0.08
CA TYR A 83 11.65 0.37 1.33
C TYR A 83 11.89 1.41 2.42
N THR A 84 11.16 1.30 3.52
CA THR A 84 11.18 2.28 4.61
C THR A 84 12.53 2.38 5.33
N GLY A 85 12.87 3.59 5.77
CA GLY A 85 13.99 3.83 6.67
C GLY A 85 13.66 3.60 8.15
N GLN A 86 14.65 3.89 9.00
CA GLN A 86 14.51 3.88 10.46
C GLN A 86 13.55 4.98 10.95
N GLY A 87 12.86 4.71 12.06
CA GLY A 87 11.83 5.57 12.65
C GLY A 87 10.41 5.14 12.31
N SER A 88 10.24 4.09 11.50
CA SER A 88 8.94 3.51 11.15
C SER A 88 8.57 2.31 12.05
N GLN A 89 9.55 1.71 12.72
CA GLN A 89 9.36 0.54 13.58
C GLN A 89 8.39 0.81 14.73
N TYR A 90 7.71 -0.24 15.18
CA TYR A 90 6.94 -0.25 16.41
C TYR A 90 6.81 -1.69 16.90
N ARG A 91 6.59 -1.85 18.21
CA ARG A 91 6.32 -3.15 18.84
C ARG A 91 5.14 -3.83 18.14
N GLU A 92 5.26 -5.13 17.90
CA GLU A 92 4.27 -5.98 17.23
C GLU A 92 4.05 -5.68 15.72
N MET A 93 4.95 -4.91 15.08
CA MET A 93 4.87 -4.67 13.63
C MET A 93 4.87 -5.99 12.82
N GLY A 94 3.93 -6.11 11.88
CA GLY A 94 3.78 -7.31 11.03
C GLY A 94 3.24 -8.57 11.72
N LEU A 95 2.99 -8.56 13.04
CA LEU A 95 2.55 -9.78 13.74
C LEU A 95 1.11 -10.16 13.39
N ALA A 96 0.22 -9.19 13.20
CA ALA A 96 -1.14 -9.47 12.71
C ALA A 96 -1.10 -10.20 11.35
N LEU A 97 -0.17 -9.82 10.45
CA LEU A 97 0.03 -10.54 9.19
C LEU A 97 0.61 -11.93 9.41
N ARG A 98 1.57 -12.09 10.33
CA ARG A 98 2.14 -13.39 10.72
C ARG A 98 1.09 -14.37 11.20
N GLU A 99 0.11 -13.90 11.97
CA GLU A 99 -0.98 -14.73 12.48
C GLU A 99 -1.95 -15.17 11.37
N GLN A 100 -2.20 -14.30 10.38
CA GLN A 100 -3.14 -14.58 9.30
C GLN A 100 -2.53 -15.32 8.10
N HIS A 101 -1.20 -15.29 7.93
CA HIS A 101 -0.54 -15.77 6.73
C HIS A 101 0.71 -16.61 7.02
N SER A 102 0.60 -17.94 6.87
CA SER A 102 1.70 -18.87 7.16
C SER A 102 2.95 -18.63 6.30
N GLY A 103 2.78 -18.31 5.01
CA GLY A 103 3.91 -17.99 4.13
C GLY A 103 4.72 -16.76 4.59
N PHE A 104 4.07 -15.75 5.18
CA PHE A 104 4.77 -14.61 5.78
C PHE A 104 5.46 -15.01 7.08
N ALA A 105 4.83 -15.86 7.90
CA ALA A 105 5.46 -16.40 9.10
C ALA A 105 6.74 -17.19 8.79
N GLU A 106 6.73 -18.01 7.75
CA GLU A 106 7.91 -18.73 7.24
C GLU A 106 8.99 -17.76 6.74
N ALA A 107 8.61 -16.75 5.95
CA ALA A 107 9.55 -15.75 5.43
C ALA A 107 10.16 -14.89 6.54
N LEU A 108 9.41 -14.59 7.61
CA LEU A 108 9.93 -13.86 8.77
C LEU A 108 10.88 -14.72 9.60
N ALA A 109 10.60 -16.01 9.75
CA ALA A 109 11.51 -16.95 10.41
C ALA A 109 12.81 -17.15 9.59
N GLU A 110 12.72 -17.17 8.26
CA GLU A 110 13.88 -17.18 7.37
C GLU A 110 14.73 -15.91 7.57
N ALA A 111 14.09 -14.74 7.62
CA ALA A 111 14.79 -13.48 7.87
C ALA A 111 15.50 -13.47 9.24
N ASP A 112 14.85 -14.00 10.28
CA ASP A 112 15.44 -14.14 11.60
C ASP A 112 16.69 -15.04 11.57
N ALA A 113 16.61 -16.16 10.86
CA ALA A 113 17.73 -17.10 10.70
C ALA A 113 18.91 -16.50 9.90
N LEU A 114 18.64 -15.60 8.94
CA LEU A 114 19.69 -14.86 8.22
C LEU A 114 20.41 -13.86 9.13
N LEU A 115 19.69 -13.25 10.08
CA LEU A 115 20.21 -12.21 10.97
C LEU A 115 20.87 -12.78 12.24
N GLU A 116 20.38 -13.90 12.77
CA GLU A 116 20.81 -14.51 14.03
C GLU A 116 22.33 -14.68 14.16
N PRO A 117 23.07 -15.17 13.14
CA PRO A 117 24.53 -15.34 13.22
C PRO A 117 25.30 -14.03 13.46
N HIS A 118 24.73 -12.90 13.06
CA HIS A 118 25.34 -11.58 13.16
C HIS A 118 24.79 -10.78 14.33
N PHE A 119 23.49 -10.91 14.63
CA PHE A 119 22.81 -10.16 15.68
C PHE A 119 22.99 -10.78 17.07
N GLY A 120 23.27 -12.09 17.14
CA GLY A 120 23.51 -12.84 18.39
C GLY A 120 22.24 -13.39 19.07
N GLY A 121 21.07 -13.23 18.45
CA GLY A 121 19.80 -13.77 18.91
C GLY A 121 18.67 -13.51 17.91
N SER A 122 17.44 -13.80 18.30
CA SER A 122 16.25 -13.53 17.47
C SER A 122 15.92 -12.03 17.46
N VAL A 123 15.89 -11.44 16.27
CA VAL A 123 15.39 -10.08 16.06
C VAL A 123 13.85 -10.05 16.07
N VAL A 124 13.21 -11.16 15.65
CA VAL A 124 11.76 -11.29 15.69
C VAL A 124 11.25 -11.20 17.12
N ARG A 125 11.98 -11.75 18.10
CA ARG A 125 11.68 -11.53 19.52
C ARG A 125 11.63 -10.05 19.87
N ALA A 126 12.56 -9.23 19.36
CA ALA A 126 12.56 -7.79 19.61
C ALA A 126 11.34 -7.08 19.01
N ILE A 127 10.85 -7.55 17.86
CA ILE A 127 9.59 -7.09 17.27
C ILE A 127 8.41 -7.42 18.20
N GLU A 128 8.37 -8.62 18.78
CA GLU A 128 7.29 -9.06 19.67
C GLU A 128 7.26 -8.36 21.03
N THR A 129 8.42 -8.24 21.65
CA THR A 129 8.53 -7.73 23.03
C THR A 129 8.74 -6.22 23.06
N GLY A 130 9.30 -5.64 21.99
CA GLY A 130 9.81 -4.27 21.97
C GLY A 130 11.26 -4.15 22.45
N GLU A 131 11.90 -5.26 22.82
CA GLU A 131 13.28 -5.31 23.33
C GLU A 131 14.01 -6.57 22.88
N ASP A 132 15.31 -6.44 22.58
CA ASP A 132 16.12 -7.60 22.18
C ASP A 132 16.52 -8.52 23.34
N HIS A 133 17.34 -9.53 23.03
CA HIS A 133 17.83 -10.51 24.01
C HIS A 133 18.77 -9.91 25.09
N LEU A 134 19.24 -8.67 24.91
CA LEU A 134 20.07 -7.93 25.87
C LEU A 134 19.27 -6.82 26.58
N GLY A 135 17.97 -6.68 26.32
CA GLY A 135 17.12 -5.63 26.89
C GLY A 135 17.31 -4.26 26.22
N ARG A 136 17.86 -4.21 25.00
CA ARG A 136 17.94 -2.98 24.21
C ARG A 136 16.61 -2.72 23.53
N SER A 137 16.20 -1.46 23.47
CA SER A 137 14.91 -1.06 22.90
C SER A 137 14.87 -1.34 21.40
N LEU A 138 13.68 -1.65 20.86
CA LEU A 138 13.44 -1.71 19.41
C LEU A 138 13.76 -0.38 18.70
N ASP A 139 13.73 0.74 19.41
CA ASP A 139 14.11 2.05 18.87
C ASP A 139 15.63 2.30 18.87
N ASP A 140 16.41 1.46 19.56
CA ASP A 140 17.86 1.54 19.49
C ASP A 140 18.33 1.12 18.10
N THR A 141 19.23 1.90 17.51
CA THR A 141 19.66 1.74 16.11
C THR A 141 20.22 0.35 15.81
N VAL A 142 20.87 -0.28 16.80
CA VAL A 142 21.40 -1.64 16.70
C VAL A 142 20.31 -2.71 16.58
N VAL A 143 19.09 -2.44 17.07
CA VAL A 143 17.93 -3.35 17.00
C VAL A 143 17.00 -2.95 15.86
N ALA A 144 16.71 -1.65 15.70
CA ALA A 144 15.79 -1.12 14.71
C ALA A 144 16.16 -1.52 13.28
N GLN A 145 17.44 -1.41 12.90
CA GLN A 145 17.89 -1.68 11.53
C GLN A 145 17.72 -3.15 11.14
N PRO A 146 18.22 -4.13 11.92
CA PRO A 146 17.92 -5.55 11.68
C PRO A 146 16.43 -5.87 11.69
N ALA A 147 15.64 -5.28 12.60
CA ALA A 147 14.21 -5.56 12.70
C ALA A 147 13.43 -5.08 11.46
N LEU A 148 13.78 -3.90 10.94
CA LEU A 148 13.22 -3.39 9.69
C LEU A 148 13.59 -4.28 8.52
N PHE A 149 14.85 -4.69 8.40
CA PHE A 149 15.28 -5.61 7.36
C PHE A 149 14.52 -6.94 7.41
N ALA A 150 14.32 -7.50 8.60
CA ALA A 150 13.59 -8.76 8.78
C ALA A 150 12.15 -8.67 8.22
N LEU A 151 11.42 -7.61 8.58
CA LEU A 151 10.07 -7.37 8.07
C LEU A 151 10.07 -7.13 6.56
N GLN A 152 11.01 -6.32 6.06
CA GLN A 152 11.10 -5.96 4.64
C GLN A 152 11.45 -7.16 3.75
N TYR A 153 12.36 -8.01 4.22
CA TYR A 153 12.68 -9.29 3.60
C TYR A 153 11.44 -10.18 3.57
N ALA A 154 10.77 -10.37 4.72
CA ALA A 154 9.59 -11.21 4.82
C ALA A 154 8.46 -10.76 3.87
N LEU A 155 8.16 -9.45 3.82
CA LEU A 155 7.17 -8.90 2.89
C LEU A 155 7.56 -9.11 1.43
N THR A 156 8.83 -8.85 1.08
CA THR A 156 9.34 -9.05 -0.29
C THR A 156 9.20 -10.51 -0.71
N THR A 157 9.64 -11.45 0.14
CA THR A 157 9.55 -12.90 -0.10
C THR A 157 8.10 -13.37 -0.17
N THR A 158 7.20 -12.80 0.63
CA THR A 158 5.78 -13.15 0.60
C THR A 158 5.13 -12.68 -0.70
N PHE A 159 5.31 -11.43 -1.12
CA PHE A 159 4.88 -10.98 -2.45
C PHE A 159 5.48 -11.86 -3.55
N ALA A 160 6.75 -12.24 -3.38
CA ALA A 160 7.43 -13.07 -4.33
C ALA A 160 6.79 -14.47 -4.49
N ALA A 161 6.32 -15.07 -3.40
CA ALA A 161 5.57 -16.33 -3.45
C ALA A 161 4.26 -16.22 -4.23
N HIS A 162 3.64 -15.03 -4.26
CA HIS A 162 2.41 -14.74 -5.01
C HIS A 162 2.64 -14.36 -6.49
N GLY A 163 3.89 -14.42 -6.97
CA GLY A 163 4.23 -14.02 -8.34
C GLY A 163 4.35 -12.51 -8.54
N VAL A 164 4.28 -11.71 -7.47
CA VAL A 164 4.49 -10.27 -7.51
C VAL A 164 5.99 -10.00 -7.42
N ARG A 165 6.54 -9.27 -8.39
CA ARG A 165 7.94 -8.77 -8.36
C ARG A 165 7.95 -7.29 -8.71
N PRO A 166 8.83 -6.49 -8.10
CA PRO A 166 9.03 -5.12 -8.53
C PRO A 166 9.69 -5.09 -9.92
N ASP A 167 9.39 -4.05 -10.69
CA ASP A 167 10.17 -3.61 -11.84
C ASP A 167 11.19 -2.52 -11.42
N VAL A 168 10.93 -1.84 -10.30
CA VAL A 168 11.76 -0.77 -9.74
C VAL A 168 11.78 -0.89 -8.22
N VAL A 169 12.94 -0.69 -7.60
CA VAL A 169 13.09 -0.59 -6.15
C VAL A 169 13.75 0.72 -5.74
N LEU A 170 13.31 1.27 -4.62
CA LEU A 170 13.87 2.48 -4.01
C LEU A 170 13.88 2.29 -2.49
N GLY A 171 15.02 2.48 -1.83
CA GLY A 171 15.09 2.47 -0.37
C GLY A 171 15.39 3.84 0.21
N HIS A 172 14.86 4.11 1.41
CA HIS A 172 15.21 5.29 2.19
C HIS A 172 16.24 4.91 3.26
N SER A 173 17.46 5.45 3.16
CA SER A 173 18.56 5.16 4.09
C SER A 173 18.79 3.65 4.23
N VAL A 174 18.62 3.09 5.44
CA VAL A 174 18.79 1.65 5.72
C VAL A 174 17.91 0.75 4.85
N GLY A 175 16.72 1.22 4.43
CA GLY A 175 15.82 0.46 3.57
C GLY A 175 16.44 0.12 2.21
N GLU A 176 17.48 0.85 1.79
CA GLU A 176 18.20 0.58 0.55
C GLU A 176 18.94 -0.77 0.57
N ILE A 177 19.35 -1.26 1.74
CA ILE A 177 19.97 -2.58 1.86
C ILE A 177 18.96 -3.68 1.49
N ALA A 178 17.72 -3.58 2.00
CA ALA A 178 16.64 -4.50 1.66
C ALA A 178 16.20 -4.35 0.19
N ALA A 179 16.20 -3.13 -0.34
CA ALA A 179 15.93 -2.88 -1.77
C ALA A 179 16.96 -3.56 -2.68
N CYS A 180 18.25 -3.44 -2.34
CA CYS A 180 19.32 -4.09 -3.11
C CYS A 180 19.26 -5.63 -3.00
N ALA A 181 18.89 -6.17 -1.83
CA ALA A 181 18.67 -7.61 -1.67
C ALA A 181 17.48 -8.09 -2.53
N ALA A 182 16.37 -7.34 -2.55
CA ALA A 182 15.21 -7.64 -3.38
C ALA A 182 15.51 -7.57 -4.89
N ALA A 183 16.44 -6.70 -5.29
CA ALA A 183 16.93 -6.59 -6.65
C ALA A 183 17.94 -7.68 -7.04
N GLY A 184 18.42 -8.48 -6.07
CA GLY A 184 19.51 -9.43 -6.28
C GLY A 184 20.88 -8.76 -6.47
N VAL A 185 20.99 -7.46 -6.19
CA VAL A 185 22.26 -6.73 -6.16
C VAL A 185 23.09 -7.19 -4.96
N LEU A 186 22.46 -7.44 -3.81
CA LEU A 186 23.10 -8.07 -2.67
C LEU A 186 22.52 -9.46 -2.45
N ASP A 187 23.38 -10.42 -2.10
CA ASP A 187 22.94 -11.69 -1.54
C ASP A 187 22.18 -11.44 -0.22
N PRO A 188 21.04 -12.09 0.04
CA PRO A 188 20.26 -11.88 1.25
C PRO A 188 21.00 -12.10 2.57
N ALA A 189 21.86 -13.13 2.66
CA ALA A 189 22.64 -13.39 3.87
C ALA A 189 23.72 -12.32 4.06
N ALA A 190 24.34 -11.88 2.96
CA ALA A 190 25.31 -10.80 2.99
C ALA A 190 24.66 -9.43 3.33
N ALA A 191 23.46 -9.17 2.84
CA ALA A 191 22.67 -7.99 3.18
C ALA A 191 22.25 -8.00 4.67
N ALA A 192 21.87 -9.15 5.20
CA ALA A 192 21.59 -9.36 6.62
C ALA A 192 22.82 -9.07 7.50
N ALA A 193 24.01 -9.55 7.09
CA ALA A 193 25.27 -9.21 7.75
C ALA A 193 25.53 -7.68 7.73
N LEU A 194 25.39 -7.06 6.55
CA LEU A 194 25.63 -5.62 6.37
C LEU A 194 24.72 -4.77 7.24
N VAL A 195 23.42 -5.06 7.31
CA VAL A 195 22.47 -4.25 8.10
C VAL A 195 22.75 -4.37 9.60
N VAL A 196 23.14 -5.55 10.09
CA VAL A 196 23.53 -5.75 11.49
C VAL A 196 24.83 -5.00 11.79
N THR A 197 25.84 -5.13 10.93
CA THR A 197 27.10 -4.38 11.08
C THR A 197 26.87 -2.88 11.05
N ARG A 198 26.04 -2.37 10.13
CA ARG A 198 25.69 -0.95 10.05
C ARG A 198 25.02 -0.46 11.33
N GLY A 199 24.00 -1.18 11.81
CA GLY A 199 23.30 -0.84 13.05
C GLY A 199 24.23 -0.83 14.27
N ALA A 200 25.14 -1.81 14.37
CA ALA A 200 26.11 -1.90 15.45
C ALA A 200 27.15 -0.78 15.41
N LEU A 201 27.74 -0.50 14.23
CA LEU A 201 28.71 0.57 14.04
C LEU A 201 28.11 1.94 14.37
N MET A 202 26.92 2.23 13.83
CA MET A 202 26.22 3.49 14.10
C MET A 202 25.83 3.64 15.57
N GLY A 203 25.36 2.55 16.20
CA GLY A 203 24.96 2.54 17.61
C GLY A 203 26.13 2.64 18.59
N ALA A 204 27.36 2.32 18.16
CA ALA A 204 28.57 2.39 18.99
C ALA A 204 29.23 3.78 19.01
N LEU A 205 28.79 4.70 18.15
CA LEU A 205 29.29 6.07 18.14
C LEU A 205 28.92 6.81 19.45
N PRO A 206 29.65 7.88 19.81
CA PRO A 206 29.26 8.71 20.94
C PRO A 206 27.90 9.36 20.69
N ALA A 207 27.02 9.29 21.70
CA ALA A 207 25.78 10.06 21.72
C ALA A 207 26.08 11.57 21.78
N GLY A 208 25.06 12.39 21.50
CA GLY A 208 25.16 13.86 21.50
C GLY A 208 24.86 14.51 20.14
N GLY A 209 24.45 13.72 19.15
CA GLY A 209 23.82 14.20 17.93
C GLY A 209 22.31 14.02 17.96
N THR A 210 21.59 14.83 17.18
CA THR A 210 20.14 14.71 16.97
C THR A 210 19.80 15.04 15.51
N MET A 211 18.53 14.95 15.16
CA MET A 211 18.01 15.28 13.83
C MET A 211 16.73 16.13 13.92
N LEU A 212 16.55 17.03 12.97
CA LEU A 212 15.44 17.97 12.92
C LEU A 212 14.74 17.90 11.57
N ALA A 213 13.50 17.41 11.56
CA ALA A 213 12.63 17.54 10.40
C ALA A 213 12.09 18.98 10.31
N ALA A 214 12.13 19.57 9.12
CA ALA A 214 11.66 20.94 8.89
C ALA A 214 10.78 21.02 7.64
N ARG A 215 9.67 21.78 7.75
CA ARG A 215 8.84 22.16 6.60
C ARG A 215 9.45 23.34 5.84
N LEU A 216 10.60 23.10 5.22
CA LEU A 216 11.40 24.10 4.52
C LEU A 216 11.56 23.69 3.05
N PRO A 217 11.42 24.61 2.09
CA PRO A 217 11.76 24.35 0.70
C PRO A 217 13.18 23.82 0.57
N ALA A 218 13.36 22.72 -0.17
CA ALA A 218 14.65 22.04 -0.31
C ALA A 218 15.76 22.97 -0.84
N GLU A 219 15.39 23.90 -1.72
CA GLU A 219 16.28 24.90 -2.33
C GLU A 219 16.87 25.90 -1.31
N LEU A 220 16.23 26.06 -0.15
CA LEU A 220 16.68 26.94 0.93
C LEU A 220 17.48 26.21 2.01
N ALA A 221 17.60 24.88 1.92
CA ALA A 221 18.18 24.07 2.99
C ALA A 221 19.67 24.38 3.21
N ASP A 222 20.41 24.65 2.14
CA ASP A 222 21.85 24.96 2.19
C ASP A 222 22.18 26.19 3.04
N GLU A 223 21.24 27.12 3.25
CA GLU A 223 21.42 28.26 4.16
C GLU A 223 21.71 27.85 5.61
N PHE A 224 21.25 26.66 6.01
CA PHE A 224 21.34 26.16 7.38
C PHE A 224 22.42 25.08 7.55
N VAL A 225 23.07 24.69 6.46
CA VAL A 225 24.17 23.71 6.47
C VAL A 225 25.48 24.46 6.77
N SER A 226 26.03 24.24 7.96
CA SER A 226 27.31 24.85 8.34
C SER A 226 28.04 24.04 9.41
N GLY A 227 29.37 23.99 9.31
CA GLY A 227 30.22 23.28 10.27
C GLY A 227 29.77 21.82 10.47
N PRO A 228 29.34 21.41 11.68
CA PRO A 228 28.92 20.04 11.96
C PRO A 228 27.44 19.75 11.64
N VAL A 229 26.67 20.75 11.17
CA VAL A 229 25.29 20.55 10.71
C VAL A 229 25.30 20.11 9.25
N ALA A 230 24.64 19.00 8.96
CA ALA A 230 24.46 18.46 7.62
C ALA A 230 22.99 18.39 7.24
N LEU A 231 22.72 18.48 5.94
CA LEU A 231 21.44 18.10 5.36
C LEU A 231 21.38 16.57 5.28
N ALA A 232 20.63 15.94 6.18
CA ALA A 232 20.53 14.49 6.27
C ALA A 232 19.61 13.89 5.21
N ALA A 233 18.51 14.56 4.88
CA ALA A 233 17.56 14.08 3.88
C ALA A 233 16.78 15.21 3.20
N VAL A 234 16.51 15.03 1.92
CA VAL A 234 15.53 15.80 1.15
C VAL A 234 14.35 14.88 0.86
N ASN A 235 13.31 14.95 1.69
CA ASN A 235 12.17 14.02 1.69
C ASN A 235 11.01 14.51 0.80
N GLY A 236 11.01 15.77 0.38
CA GLY A 236 9.98 16.37 -0.46
C GLY A 236 10.32 17.82 -0.79
N PRO A 237 9.52 18.49 -1.65
CA PRO A 237 9.78 19.87 -2.07
C PRO A 237 9.90 20.83 -0.88
N ASP A 238 9.06 20.65 0.15
CA ASP A 238 9.03 21.44 1.38
C ASP A 238 9.29 20.57 2.63
N SER A 239 10.08 19.51 2.52
CA SER A 239 10.32 18.58 3.62
C SER A 239 11.78 18.13 3.64
N VAL A 240 12.56 18.70 4.54
CA VAL A 240 13.99 18.39 4.72
C VAL A 240 14.27 17.91 6.13
N THR A 241 15.43 17.29 6.34
CA THR A 241 15.91 16.89 7.66
C THR A 241 17.36 17.30 7.83
N PHE A 242 17.64 18.03 8.91
CA PHE A 242 18.99 18.40 9.33
C PHE A 242 19.48 17.42 10.39
N SER A 243 20.80 17.25 10.48
CA SER A 243 21.46 16.43 11.49
C SER A 243 22.74 17.10 11.98
N GLY A 244 23.07 16.91 13.26
CA GLY A 244 24.27 17.51 13.85
C GLY A 244 24.25 17.42 15.37
N PRO A 245 25.23 18.06 16.05
CA PRO A 245 25.24 18.17 17.50
C PRO A 245 23.95 18.81 18.03
N VAL A 246 23.46 18.35 19.17
CA VAL A 246 22.18 18.80 19.77
C VAL A 246 22.10 20.32 19.86
N GLU A 247 23.16 20.97 20.31
CA GLU A 247 23.19 22.43 20.48
C GLU A 247 23.11 23.17 19.14
N ARG A 248 23.73 22.62 18.10
CA ARG A 248 23.72 23.23 16.75
C ARG A 248 22.39 23.03 16.04
N ILE A 249 21.75 21.90 16.26
CA ILE A 249 20.40 21.65 15.74
C ILE A 249 19.37 22.53 16.46
N ALA A 250 19.53 22.78 17.76
CA ALA A 250 18.69 23.75 18.48
C ALA A 250 18.82 25.17 17.89
N GLU A 251 20.04 25.61 17.56
CA GLU A 251 20.27 26.90 16.88
C GLU A 251 19.57 26.98 15.51
N VAL A 252 19.57 25.89 14.73
CA VAL A 252 18.85 25.82 13.44
C VAL A 252 17.33 25.84 13.66
N ALA A 253 16.82 25.09 14.65
CA ALA A 253 15.41 25.11 15.02
C ALA A 253 14.94 26.52 15.41
N ASP A 254 15.69 27.24 16.24
CA ASP A 254 15.36 28.60 16.65
C ASP A 254 15.32 29.58 15.47
N GLN A 255 16.29 29.47 14.56
CA GLN A 255 16.32 30.29 13.34
C GLN A 255 15.11 30.01 12.44
N LEU A 256 14.75 28.75 12.24
CA LEU A 256 13.60 28.34 11.43
C LEU A 256 12.27 28.76 12.07
N ASN A 257 12.12 28.53 13.38
CA ASN A 257 10.95 28.94 14.14
C ASN A 257 10.78 30.47 14.11
N GLY A 258 11.88 31.23 14.19
CA GLY A 258 11.90 32.69 14.02
C GLY A 258 11.44 33.16 12.64
N ARG A 259 11.55 32.30 11.61
CA ARG A 259 11.01 32.52 10.25
C ARG A 259 9.60 31.94 10.05
N GLY A 260 8.97 31.38 11.10
CA GLY A 260 7.66 30.75 11.04
C GLY A 260 7.65 29.36 10.38
N VAL A 261 8.81 28.73 10.19
CA VAL A 261 8.92 27.37 9.64
C VAL A 261 8.66 26.35 10.74
N HIS A 262 7.73 25.43 10.51
CA HIS A 262 7.45 24.35 11.45
C HIS A 262 8.61 23.35 11.44
N THR A 263 9.15 23.06 12.63
CA THR A 263 10.18 22.04 12.84
C THR A 263 9.71 20.96 13.83
N ARG A 264 10.31 19.77 13.77
CA ARG A 264 10.06 18.65 14.69
C ARG A 264 11.37 17.92 14.93
N GLU A 265 11.81 17.88 16.18
CA GLU A 265 12.95 17.06 16.57
C GLU A 265 12.60 15.57 16.44
N LEU A 266 13.53 14.79 15.89
CA LEU A 266 13.39 13.35 15.75
C LEU A 266 13.95 12.67 16.99
N VAL A 267 13.25 11.65 17.48
CA VAL A 267 13.71 10.85 18.63
C VAL A 267 14.79 9.89 18.14
N VAL A 268 16.03 10.36 18.10
CA VAL A 268 17.22 9.62 17.72
C VAL A 268 18.38 10.00 18.63
N SER A 269 19.36 9.11 18.80
CA SER A 269 20.52 9.32 19.68
C SER A 269 21.75 9.90 18.98
N HIS A 270 21.72 9.98 17.65
CA HIS A 270 22.86 10.33 16.80
C HIS A 270 22.44 11.21 15.62
N ALA A 271 23.42 11.94 15.09
CA ALA A 271 23.30 12.74 13.87
C ALA A 271 23.56 11.88 12.62
N PHE A 272 22.60 11.04 12.22
CA PHE A 272 22.73 10.21 11.03
C PHE A 272 22.82 11.06 9.75
N HIS A 273 23.51 10.54 8.72
CA HIS A 273 23.75 11.25 7.45
C HIS A 273 24.47 12.59 7.65
N SER A 274 25.56 12.54 8.43
CA SER A 274 26.39 13.70 8.76
C SER A 274 27.86 13.28 8.93
N PRO A 275 28.79 14.24 9.02
CA PRO A 275 30.19 13.98 9.36
C PRO A 275 30.39 13.22 10.68
N ALA A 276 29.39 13.19 11.58
CA ALA A 276 29.46 12.43 12.82
C ALA A 276 29.59 10.90 12.58
N MET A 277 29.19 10.41 11.40
CA MET A 277 29.29 8.98 11.05
C MET A 277 30.67 8.59 10.48
N GLU A 278 31.52 9.57 10.15
CA GLU A 278 32.84 9.36 9.53
C GLU A 278 33.73 8.33 10.27
N PRO A 279 33.78 8.29 11.62
CA PRO A 279 34.66 7.36 12.34
C PRO A 279 34.41 5.88 12.00
N VAL A 280 33.19 5.51 11.63
CA VAL A 280 32.81 4.12 11.31
C VAL A 280 32.65 3.87 9.80
N GLY A 281 32.81 4.90 8.97
CA GLY A 281 32.59 4.78 7.52
C GLY A 281 33.56 3.83 6.83
N GLY A 282 34.81 3.76 7.30
CA GLY A 282 35.80 2.80 6.76
C GLY A 282 35.50 1.35 7.12
N GLU A 283 35.04 1.10 8.35
CA GLU A 283 34.65 -0.24 8.80
C GLU A 283 33.40 -0.75 8.06
N LEU A 284 32.42 0.13 7.82
CA LEU A 284 31.24 -0.20 7.02
C LEU A 284 31.61 -0.52 5.57
N ALA A 285 32.48 0.28 4.95
CA ALA A 285 32.96 0.03 3.58
C ALA A 285 33.66 -1.33 3.46
N ALA A 286 34.46 -1.71 4.45
CA ALA A 286 35.16 -2.98 4.47
C ALA A 286 34.22 -4.18 4.70
N ALA A 287 33.12 -3.98 5.42
CA ALA A 287 32.10 -5.00 5.67
C ALA A 287 31.10 -5.17 4.51
N ALA A 288 31.05 -4.21 3.57
CA ALA A 288 30.15 -4.26 2.44
C ALA A 288 30.43 -5.48 1.54
N PRO A 289 29.42 -6.28 1.20
CA PRO A 289 29.58 -7.38 0.28
C PRO A 289 29.77 -6.87 -1.16
N LEU A 290 30.32 -7.75 -2.01
CA LEU A 290 30.40 -7.47 -3.44
C LEU A 290 29.01 -7.52 -4.06
N PRO A 291 28.65 -6.55 -4.92
CA PRO A 291 27.40 -6.60 -5.63
C PRO A 291 27.41 -7.70 -6.69
N ALA A 292 26.22 -8.22 -6.99
CA ALA A 292 25.98 -9.21 -8.03
C ALA A 292 25.04 -8.65 -9.11
N GLU A 293 25.25 -9.09 -10.35
CA GLU A 293 24.28 -8.85 -11.42
C GLU A 293 23.30 -10.02 -11.49
N SER A 294 22.01 -9.69 -11.66
CA SER A 294 20.95 -10.67 -11.86
C SER A 294 20.18 -10.35 -13.14
N ALA A 295 20.03 -11.34 -14.01
CA ALA A 295 19.32 -11.16 -15.28
C ALA A 295 17.82 -10.90 -15.01
N GLY A 296 17.32 -9.77 -15.50
CA GLY A 296 15.93 -9.36 -15.27
C GLY A 296 15.68 -8.79 -13.87
N ALA A 297 16.73 -8.34 -13.18
CA ALA A 297 16.62 -7.59 -11.93
C ALA A 297 15.77 -6.31 -12.10
N PRO A 298 15.04 -5.89 -11.06
CA PRO A 298 14.41 -4.57 -11.03
C PRO A 298 15.48 -3.46 -11.07
N ILE A 299 15.09 -2.31 -11.58
CA ILE A 299 15.95 -1.11 -11.55
C ILE A 299 16.08 -0.64 -10.11
N VAL A 300 17.29 -0.41 -9.63
CA VAL A 300 17.54 0.19 -8.31
C VAL A 300 17.73 1.69 -8.48
N ILE A 301 16.95 2.49 -7.74
CA ILE A 301 17.18 3.93 -7.63
C ILE A 301 17.99 4.20 -6.38
N SER A 302 19.16 4.80 -6.56
CA SER A 302 20.08 5.14 -5.49
C SER A 302 19.52 6.26 -4.62
N SER A 303 19.53 6.05 -3.31
CA SER A 303 19.13 7.06 -2.32
C SER A 303 20.13 8.21 -2.19
N VAL A 304 21.36 8.03 -2.69
CA VAL A 304 22.45 9.00 -2.63
C VAL A 304 22.46 9.92 -3.85
N THR A 305 22.29 9.34 -5.04
CA THR A 305 22.35 10.12 -6.29
C THR A 305 20.98 10.60 -6.76
N GLY A 306 19.90 10.03 -6.23
CA GLY A 306 18.53 10.28 -6.70
C GLY A 306 18.23 9.70 -8.08
N THR A 307 19.13 8.88 -8.66
CA THR A 307 19.03 8.35 -10.03
C THR A 307 19.13 6.82 -10.06
N ALA A 308 18.79 6.21 -11.21
CA ALA A 308 18.97 4.77 -11.41
C ALA A 308 20.47 4.41 -11.34
N ALA A 309 20.78 3.34 -10.63
CA ALA A 309 22.13 2.84 -10.41
C ALA A 309 22.29 1.42 -10.95
N GLU A 310 23.50 1.10 -11.39
CA GLU A 310 23.87 -0.24 -11.83
C GLU A 310 24.32 -1.06 -10.62
N ALA A 311 24.21 -2.39 -10.70
CA ALA A 311 24.63 -3.27 -9.61
C ALA A 311 26.09 -3.01 -9.18
N ALA A 312 26.98 -2.78 -10.15
CA ALA A 312 28.41 -2.52 -9.91
C ALA A 312 28.68 -1.25 -9.10
N ASP A 313 27.71 -0.33 -8.97
CA ASP A 313 27.87 0.90 -8.20
C ASP A 313 27.82 0.67 -6.68
N PHE A 314 27.16 -0.40 -6.21
CA PHE A 314 26.90 -0.69 -4.78
C PHE A 314 28.10 -1.28 -4.04
N THR A 315 29.26 -0.64 -4.17
CA THR A 315 30.54 -1.01 -3.54
C THR A 315 30.64 -0.56 -2.08
N GLY A 316 31.70 -0.95 -1.37
CA GLY A 316 31.98 -0.41 -0.03
C GLY A 316 32.07 1.12 0.02
N ASP A 317 32.62 1.75 -1.00
CA ASP A 317 32.67 3.21 -1.12
C ASP A 317 31.27 3.82 -1.24
N TYR A 318 30.34 3.12 -1.92
CA TYR A 318 28.94 3.52 -2.00
C TYR A 318 28.28 3.50 -0.62
N TRP A 319 28.42 2.40 0.13
CA TRP A 319 27.78 2.29 1.46
C TRP A 319 28.34 3.30 2.45
N ARG A 320 29.63 3.62 2.36
CA ARG A 320 30.23 4.73 3.10
C ARG A 320 29.67 6.09 2.66
N ALA A 321 29.54 6.33 1.36
CA ALA A 321 28.93 7.56 0.85
C ALA A 321 27.47 7.69 1.30
N GLN A 322 26.69 6.61 1.30
CA GLN A 322 25.31 6.60 1.78
C GLN A 322 25.20 6.88 3.28
N LEU A 323 26.11 6.33 4.08
CA LEU A 323 26.14 6.57 5.52
C LEU A 323 26.37 8.05 5.88
N LEU A 324 27.20 8.74 5.08
CA LEU A 324 27.65 10.11 5.33
C LEU A 324 26.82 11.17 4.60
N GLY A 325 26.31 10.82 3.43
CA GLY A 325 25.65 11.73 2.51
C GLY A 325 24.16 11.90 2.78
N THR A 326 23.62 12.96 2.17
CA THR A 326 22.19 13.26 2.18
C THR A 326 21.40 12.15 1.48
N VAL A 327 20.28 11.74 2.08
CA VAL A 327 19.27 10.90 1.43
C VAL A 327 18.44 11.78 0.49
N ASP A 328 18.70 11.74 -0.82
CA ASP A 328 17.96 12.48 -1.83
C ASP A 328 16.70 11.72 -2.28
N PHE A 329 15.75 11.57 -1.35
CA PHE A 329 14.49 10.89 -1.62
C PHE A 329 13.62 11.65 -2.63
N LEU A 330 13.66 12.99 -2.65
CA LEU A 330 12.94 13.79 -3.65
C LEU A 330 13.48 13.54 -5.07
N GLY A 331 14.80 13.54 -5.26
CA GLY A 331 15.41 13.20 -6.55
C GLY A 331 15.05 11.77 -6.97
N ALA A 332 15.18 10.82 -6.05
CA ALA A 332 14.80 9.44 -6.29
C ALA A 332 13.32 9.27 -6.64
N ALA A 333 12.42 10.00 -5.99
CA ALA A 333 10.99 10.00 -6.26
C ALA A 333 10.67 10.60 -7.64
N ARG A 334 11.40 11.61 -8.10
CA ARG A 334 11.28 12.15 -9.47
C ARG A 334 11.72 11.12 -10.50
N THR A 335 12.87 10.49 -10.30
CA THR A 335 13.34 9.38 -11.14
C THR A 335 12.31 8.23 -11.18
N LEU A 336 11.70 7.90 -10.04
CA LEU A 336 10.63 6.92 -9.98
C LEU A 336 9.40 7.35 -10.78
N ALA A 337 9.01 8.62 -10.71
CA ALA A 337 7.89 9.17 -11.46
C ALA A 337 8.10 9.05 -12.98
N ASP A 338 9.31 9.32 -13.46
CA ASP A 338 9.69 9.19 -14.87
C ASP A 338 9.58 7.75 -15.40
N MET A 339 9.60 6.76 -14.51
CA MET A 339 9.38 5.35 -14.87
C MET A 339 7.88 4.99 -14.99
N GLU A 340 6.98 5.88 -14.59
CA GLU A 340 5.52 5.73 -14.64
C GLU A 340 5.02 4.41 -14.00
N PRO A 341 5.36 4.11 -12.73
CA PRO A 341 4.83 2.93 -12.05
C PRO A 341 3.31 3.06 -11.91
N SER A 342 2.57 2.01 -12.26
CA SER A 342 1.12 2.00 -12.00
C SER A 342 0.80 1.68 -10.54
N HIS A 343 1.71 1.00 -9.84
CA HIS A 343 1.57 0.61 -8.45
C HIS A 343 2.86 0.89 -7.69
N ILE A 344 2.71 1.45 -6.49
CA ILE A 344 3.80 1.70 -5.54
C ILE A 344 3.43 0.98 -4.26
N ILE A 345 4.25 0.01 -3.87
CA ILE A 345 4.05 -0.80 -2.67
C ILE A 345 5.13 -0.42 -1.66
N GLU A 346 4.72 0.05 -0.48
CA GLU A 346 5.66 0.35 0.59
C GLU A 346 5.98 -0.92 1.39
N ILE A 347 7.22 -1.36 1.27
CA ILE A 347 7.77 -2.49 1.99
C ILE A 347 8.32 -1.95 3.31
N GLY A 348 7.47 -2.01 4.35
CA GLY A 348 7.77 -1.47 5.66
C GLY A 348 6.62 -1.66 6.64
N PRO A 349 6.80 -1.23 7.90
CA PRO A 349 5.78 -1.37 8.95
C PRO A 349 4.70 -0.28 8.89
N ARG A 350 4.88 0.79 8.10
CA ARG A 350 3.98 1.95 7.98
C ARG A 350 3.98 2.47 6.54
N SER A 351 3.05 3.38 6.23
CA SER A 351 2.93 4.08 4.93
C SER A 351 3.64 5.44 4.88
N THR A 352 4.83 5.55 5.48
CA THR A 352 5.58 6.80 5.61
C THR A 352 6.03 7.35 4.25
N LEU A 353 6.63 6.52 3.40
CA LEU A 353 7.16 6.91 2.10
C LEU A 353 6.03 7.21 1.10
N LEU A 354 4.92 6.46 1.15
CA LEU A 354 3.72 6.77 0.38
C LEU A 354 3.16 8.15 0.74
N SER A 355 3.21 8.52 2.01
CA SER A 355 2.81 9.86 2.48
C SER A 355 3.73 10.95 1.94
N LEU A 356 5.04 10.70 1.87
CA LEU A 356 6.01 11.63 1.27
C LEU A 356 5.79 11.79 -0.24
N LEU A 357 5.60 10.69 -0.95
CA LEU A 357 5.27 10.70 -2.39
C LEU A 357 3.97 11.45 -2.67
N ALA A 358 2.95 11.26 -1.82
CA ALA A 358 1.69 11.99 -1.88
C ALA A 358 1.88 13.50 -1.69
N ALA A 359 2.64 13.90 -0.67
CA ALA A 359 2.89 15.30 -0.38
C ALA A 359 3.71 16.01 -1.48
N ALA A 360 4.56 15.27 -2.19
CA ALA A 360 5.32 15.80 -3.32
C ALA A 360 4.51 15.94 -4.61
N ASP A 361 3.24 15.49 -4.62
CA ASP A 361 2.38 15.39 -5.81
C ASP A 361 3.05 14.67 -6.98
N LEU A 362 3.90 13.69 -6.63
CA LEU A 362 4.56 12.83 -7.60
C LEU A 362 3.64 11.62 -7.83
N ILE A 363 3.49 11.25 -9.11
CA ILE A 363 2.81 10.03 -9.55
C ILE A 363 1.35 9.94 -9.02
N PRO A 364 0.50 10.95 -9.28
CA PRO A 364 -0.85 11.05 -8.70
C PRO A 364 -1.81 9.94 -9.16
N ASP A 365 -1.56 9.36 -10.34
CA ASP A 365 -2.39 8.29 -10.91
C ASP A 365 -1.99 6.88 -10.42
N SER A 366 -0.88 6.74 -9.69
CA SER A 366 -0.40 5.45 -9.20
C SER A 366 -1.19 4.97 -8.00
N GLN A 367 -1.46 3.67 -7.97
CA GLN A 367 -2.04 3.03 -6.79
C GLN A 367 -0.98 2.89 -5.70
N ARG A 368 -1.31 3.35 -4.49
CA ARG A 368 -0.43 3.30 -3.33
C ARG A 368 -0.89 2.19 -2.39
N ILE A 369 -0.01 1.24 -2.10
CA ILE A 369 -0.35 0.02 -1.36
C ILE A 369 0.57 -0.12 -0.16
N ALA A 370 -0.01 -0.26 1.03
CA ALA A 370 0.70 -0.56 2.27
C ALA A 370 0.23 -1.90 2.84
N PRO A 371 0.99 -3.00 2.69
CA PRO A 371 0.61 -4.32 3.22
C PRO A 371 0.63 -4.38 4.75
N VAL A 372 1.26 -3.40 5.40
CA VAL A 372 1.23 -3.15 6.84
C VAL A 372 1.06 -1.64 7.04
N PRO A 373 -0.17 -1.12 7.15
CA PRO A 373 -0.42 0.33 7.19
C PRO A 373 -0.03 0.99 8.52
N GLY A 374 0.30 0.20 9.55
CA GLY A 374 0.73 0.67 10.86
C GLY A 374 0.12 -0.15 12.00
N ALA A 375 0.03 0.45 13.19
CA ALA A 375 -0.43 -0.25 14.40
C ALA A 375 -1.88 -0.77 14.32
N ALA A 376 -2.69 -0.23 13.41
CA ALA A 376 -4.05 -0.71 13.15
C ALA A 376 -4.13 -1.85 12.11
N ALA A 377 -2.98 -2.36 11.64
CA ALA A 377 -2.93 -3.46 10.68
C ALA A 377 -3.64 -4.69 11.24
N THR A 378 -4.47 -5.29 10.39
CA THR A 378 -5.36 -6.40 10.76
C THR A 378 -4.85 -7.75 10.25
N GLY A 379 -3.81 -7.71 9.41
CA GLY A 379 -3.27 -8.85 8.66
C GLY A 379 -3.99 -9.08 7.33
N LEU A 380 -5.24 -8.61 7.18
CA LEU A 380 -5.96 -8.67 5.90
C LEU A 380 -5.43 -7.65 4.88
N ASP A 381 -4.70 -6.64 5.32
CA ASP A 381 -4.15 -5.57 4.49
C ASP A 381 -3.23 -6.11 3.36
N PHE A 382 -2.56 -7.25 3.61
CA PHE A 382 -1.80 -7.95 2.57
C PHE A 382 -2.70 -8.62 1.52
N ALA A 383 -3.83 -9.19 1.92
CA ALA A 383 -4.81 -9.72 0.99
C ALA A 383 -5.45 -8.60 0.16
N ASP A 384 -5.69 -7.42 0.77
CA ASP A 384 -6.11 -6.21 0.05
C ASP A 384 -5.06 -5.76 -0.98
N ALA A 385 -3.77 -5.81 -0.63
CA ALA A 385 -2.68 -5.54 -1.57
C ALA A 385 -2.72 -6.47 -2.78
N LEU A 386 -2.85 -7.79 -2.58
CA LEU A 386 -2.98 -8.76 -3.66
C LEU A 386 -4.26 -8.56 -4.48
N ALA A 387 -5.38 -8.26 -3.81
CA ALA A 387 -6.66 -7.98 -4.44
C ALA A 387 -6.59 -6.75 -5.35
N ALA A 388 -5.92 -5.68 -4.92
CA ALA A 388 -5.71 -4.48 -5.73
C ALA A 388 -4.94 -4.82 -7.01
N LEU A 389 -3.79 -5.50 -6.88
CA LEU A 389 -2.96 -5.92 -8.01
C LEU A 389 -3.70 -6.83 -8.99
N TRP A 390 -4.44 -7.82 -8.47
CA TRP A 390 -5.19 -8.76 -9.30
C TRP A 390 -6.29 -8.07 -10.10
N GLN A 391 -7.03 -7.15 -9.48
CA GLN A 391 -8.07 -6.38 -10.16
C GLN A 391 -7.51 -5.49 -11.28
N TRP A 392 -6.26 -5.08 -11.15
CA TRP A 392 -5.48 -4.34 -12.15
C TRP A 392 -4.90 -5.21 -13.27
N GLY A 393 -5.18 -6.52 -13.25
CA GLY A 393 -4.79 -7.44 -14.33
C GLY A 393 -3.53 -8.25 -14.04
N LEU A 394 -2.91 -8.11 -12.86
CA LEU A 394 -1.79 -8.97 -12.49
C LEU A 394 -2.29 -10.40 -12.23
N ASP A 395 -1.55 -11.40 -12.71
CA ASP A 395 -1.85 -12.79 -12.41
C ASP A 395 -1.20 -13.16 -11.08
N ILE A 396 -2.04 -13.31 -10.05
CA ILE A 396 -1.63 -13.66 -8.69
C ILE A 396 -1.73 -15.17 -8.51
N ASP A 397 -0.66 -15.77 -7.97
CA ASP A 397 -0.76 -17.13 -7.45
C ASP A 397 -1.41 -17.08 -6.06
N TRP A 398 -2.66 -17.47 -5.96
CA TRP A 398 -3.40 -17.43 -4.69
C TRP A 398 -3.06 -18.58 -3.74
N ARG A 399 -2.39 -19.64 -4.20
CA ARG A 399 -2.15 -20.85 -3.38
C ARG A 399 -1.43 -20.56 -2.06
N PRO A 400 -0.39 -19.71 -2.00
CA PRO A 400 0.35 -19.42 -0.76
C PRO A 400 -0.49 -18.71 0.31
N LEU A 401 -1.62 -18.08 -0.06
CA LEU A 401 -2.52 -17.39 0.87
C LEU A 401 -3.28 -18.37 1.76
N TYR A 402 -3.43 -19.62 1.32
CA TYR A 402 -4.23 -20.65 1.99
C TYR A 402 -3.36 -21.74 2.58
N ALA A 403 -3.74 -22.21 3.76
CA ALA A 403 -3.16 -23.41 4.37
C ALA A 403 -3.35 -24.63 3.45
N GLU A 404 -2.40 -25.56 3.46
CA GLU A 404 -2.40 -26.70 2.53
C GLU A 404 -3.70 -27.52 2.57
N HIS A 405 -4.27 -27.72 3.77
CA HIS A 405 -5.52 -28.47 3.95
C HIS A 405 -6.77 -27.75 3.41
N ASP A 406 -6.70 -26.43 3.19
CA ASP A 406 -7.78 -25.63 2.61
C ASP A 406 -7.72 -25.53 1.09
N ARG A 407 -6.63 -26.01 0.48
CA ARG A 407 -6.41 -25.97 -0.98
C ARG A 407 -7.22 -27.03 -1.73
N VAL A 408 -8.50 -27.16 -1.40
CA VAL A 408 -9.40 -28.15 -1.99
C VAL A 408 -10.56 -27.45 -2.69
N VAL A 409 -10.58 -27.53 -4.02
CA VAL A 409 -11.60 -26.88 -4.84
C VAL A 409 -12.97 -27.52 -4.60
N GLY A 410 -13.95 -26.69 -4.23
CA GLY A 410 -15.35 -27.00 -4.07
C GLY A 410 -16.18 -26.67 -5.31
N ARG A 411 -17.45 -27.09 -5.32
CA ARG A 411 -18.41 -26.74 -6.36
C ARG A 411 -18.87 -25.30 -6.15
N LEU A 412 -18.72 -24.46 -7.17
CA LEU A 412 -19.24 -23.09 -7.17
C LEU A 412 -20.42 -22.97 -8.15
N PRO A 413 -21.30 -21.96 -7.98
CA PRO A 413 -22.29 -21.62 -9.00
C PRO A 413 -21.65 -21.45 -10.38
N GLY A 414 -22.32 -21.88 -11.45
CA GLY A 414 -21.83 -21.76 -12.82
C GLY A 414 -21.66 -20.32 -13.29
N TYR A 415 -21.03 -20.13 -14.47
CA TYR A 415 -21.02 -18.82 -15.13
C TYR A 415 -22.42 -18.48 -15.68
N VAL A 416 -22.85 -17.24 -15.53
CA VAL A 416 -24.14 -16.75 -16.03
C VAL A 416 -23.94 -16.02 -17.35
N PHE A 417 -24.30 -16.70 -18.46
CA PHE A 417 -24.32 -16.11 -19.80
C PHE A 417 -25.48 -15.10 -19.95
N ALA A 418 -25.32 -14.12 -20.83
CA ALA A 418 -26.42 -13.24 -21.21
C ALA A 418 -27.49 -14.04 -21.98
N ASP A 419 -28.76 -13.76 -21.72
CA ASP A 419 -29.92 -14.39 -22.34
C ASP A 419 -30.79 -13.43 -23.16
N GLU A 420 -30.34 -12.17 -23.26
CA GLU A 420 -31.00 -11.09 -24.03
C GLU A 420 -30.88 -11.31 -25.54
N GLU A 421 -29.72 -11.77 -26.01
CA GLU A 421 -29.48 -12.05 -27.43
C GLU A 421 -29.79 -13.52 -27.76
N ARG A 422 -30.58 -13.73 -28.82
CA ARG A 422 -30.90 -15.07 -29.31
C ARG A 422 -30.38 -15.26 -30.72
N PHE A 423 -29.43 -16.17 -30.87
CA PHE A 423 -28.83 -16.50 -32.14
C PHE A 423 -29.54 -17.71 -32.77
N PHE A 424 -30.34 -17.44 -33.81
CA PHE A 424 -30.99 -18.48 -34.61
C PHE A 424 -30.52 -18.38 -36.06
N ALA A 425 -30.11 -19.50 -36.65
CA ALA A 425 -29.94 -19.58 -38.09
C ALA A 425 -31.28 -19.97 -38.72
N SER A 426 -31.79 -19.17 -39.66
CA SER A 426 -32.93 -19.58 -40.47
C SER A 426 -32.49 -20.63 -41.50
N ALA A 427 -33.40 -21.52 -41.92
CA ALA A 427 -33.14 -22.45 -43.02
C ALA A 427 -32.78 -21.73 -44.34
N ALA A 428 -33.08 -20.44 -44.48
CA ALA A 428 -32.67 -19.61 -45.61
C ALA A 428 -31.22 -19.09 -45.50
N THR A 429 -30.64 -19.07 -44.30
CA THR A 429 -29.26 -18.64 -44.02
C THR A 429 -28.28 -19.81 -44.05
N VAL A 430 -28.77 -21.03 -43.75
CA VAL A 430 -28.03 -22.29 -43.94
C VAL A 430 -28.34 -22.82 -45.34
N GLY A 431 -27.79 -22.17 -46.37
CA GLY A 431 -27.77 -22.78 -47.71
C GLY A 431 -27.11 -24.17 -47.64
N PRO A 432 -27.47 -25.12 -48.53
CA PRO A 432 -26.81 -26.43 -48.54
C PRO A 432 -25.30 -26.21 -48.62
N LEU A 433 -24.54 -26.91 -47.78
CA LEU A 433 -23.08 -26.91 -47.77
C LEU A 433 -22.57 -27.30 -49.16
N VAL A 434 -22.40 -26.34 -50.04
CA VAL A 434 -21.61 -26.51 -51.25
C VAL A 434 -20.17 -26.43 -50.78
N HIS A 435 -19.50 -27.58 -50.73
CA HIS A 435 -18.05 -27.65 -50.72
C HIS A 435 -17.54 -26.97 -52.01
N THR A 436 -17.30 -25.66 -51.96
CA THR A 436 -16.47 -24.99 -52.96
C THR A 436 -15.17 -24.57 -52.29
N GLN A 437 -14.13 -25.30 -52.66
CA GLN A 437 -12.76 -24.89 -52.50
C GLN A 437 -12.54 -23.51 -53.16
N SER A 438 -11.72 -22.71 -52.48
CA SER A 438 -10.74 -21.78 -53.04
C SER A 438 -11.19 -20.38 -53.54
N VAL A 439 -10.58 -19.40 -52.85
CA VAL A 439 -9.79 -18.25 -53.37
C VAL A 439 -10.38 -16.83 -53.26
N ARG A 440 -9.77 -16.12 -52.29
CA ARG A 440 -9.24 -14.74 -52.23
C ARG A 440 -9.97 -13.53 -52.85
N THR A 441 -9.80 -12.46 -52.06
CA THR A 441 -9.55 -11.03 -52.37
C THR A 441 -10.71 -10.04 -52.52
N ALA A 442 -10.84 -9.25 -51.44
CA ALA A 442 -10.70 -7.80 -51.37
C ALA A 442 -11.91 -6.87 -51.66
N THR A 443 -11.89 -5.78 -50.87
CA THR A 443 -12.54 -4.46 -50.97
C THR A 443 -13.97 -4.26 -50.44
N ALA A 444 -14.04 -3.45 -49.39
CA ALA A 444 -15.17 -2.57 -49.01
C ALA A 444 -15.27 -1.41 -50.05
N PRO A 445 -16.33 -0.55 -50.14
CA PRO A 445 -16.81 0.26 -48.99
C PRO A 445 -18.28 0.81 -48.99
N VAL A 446 -18.60 1.53 -47.88
CA VAL A 446 -19.51 2.70 -47.68
C VAL A 446 -21.01 2.56 -47.30
N ARG A 447 -21.32 3.12 -46.10
CA ARG A 447 -22.45 3.96 -45.55
C ARG A 447 -23.90 3.80 -46.10
N GLU A 448 -24.98 3.98 -45.32
CA GLU A 448 -25.29 5.15 -44.49
C GLU A 448 -26.49 4.94 -43.52
N VAL A 449 -26.29 5.36 -42.26
CA VAL A 449 -27.15 6.07 -41.29
C VAL A 449 -28.68 5.83 -41.23
N ALA A 450 -29.16 5.47 -40.04
CA ALA A 450 -30.32 6.12 -39.43
C ALA A 450 -30.23 6.07 -37.89
N SER A 451 -30.21 7.26 -37.30
CA SER A 451 -30.19 7.63 -35.88
C SER A 451 -31.61 7.83 -35.31
N VAL A 452 -31.86 7.49 -34.04
CA VAL A 452 -32.63 8.29 -33.04
C VAL A 452 -32.32 7.77 -31.60
N PRO A 453 -32.62 8.51 -30.51
CA PRO A 453 -31.67 9.04 -29.50
C PRO A 453 -31.62 8.22 -28.17
N PRO A 454 -30.74 8.55 -27.22
CA PRO A 454 -30.85 7.99 -25.87
C PRO A 454 -31.96 8.72 -25.10
N ALA A 455 -32.77 7.97 -24.36
CA ALA A 455 -33.49 8.52 -23.22
C ALA A 455 -32.50 8.52 -22.05
N ASP A 456 -32.27 9.70 -21.49
CA ASP A 456 -31.55 9.89 -20.25
C ASP A 456 -32.31 9.16 -19.13
N ASP A 457 -31.69 8.13 -18.57
CA ASP A 457 -32.05 7.61 -17.25
C ASP A 457 -30.90 8.01 -16.32
N GLU A 458 -31.06 9.18 -15.69
CA GLU A 458 -30.20 9.60 -14.59
C GLU A 458 -30.40 8.62 -13.42
N SER A 459 -29.55 7.60 -13.36
CA SER A 459 -29.43 6.74 -12.19
C SER A 459 -28.86 7.56 -11.01
N GLN A 460 -29.73 8.08 -10.16
CA GLN A 460 -29.38 8.66 -8.87
C GLN A 460 -28.71 7.60 -7.97
N PRO A 461 -27.61 7.89 -7.27
CA PRO A 461 -27.08 7.00 -6.23
C PRO A 461 -28.03 6.96 -5.03
N ASP A 462 -28.44 5.75 -4.64
CA ASP A 462 -29.36 5.46 -3.55
C ASP A 462 -28.77 5.85 -2.19
N VAL A 463 -29.47 6.72 -1.44
CA VAL A 463 -29.12 7.21 -0.09
C VAL A 463 -28.81 6.05 0.88
N GLY A 464 -29.28 4.84 0.59
CA GLY A 464 -28.98 3.63 1.36
C GLY A 464 -27.50 3.20 1.37
N VAL A 465 -26.72 3.49 0.33
CA VAL A 465 -25.30 3.05 0.25
C VAL A 465 -24.42 3.85 1.20
N VAL A 466 -24.57 5.18 1.21
CA VAL A 466 -23.80 6.06 2.10
C VAL A 466 -24.16 5.77 3.56
N HIS A 467 -25.45 5.56 3.83
CA HIS A 467 -25.90 5.24 5.18
C HIS A 467 -25.30 3.92 5.69
N ARG A 468 -25.28 2.86 4.87
CA ARG A 468 -24.65 1.59 5.25
C ARG A 468 -23.15 1.73 5.54
N ALA A 469 -22.40 2.42 4.67
CA ALA A 469 -20.97 2.64 4.89
C ALA A 469 -20.69 3.42 6.18
N VAL A 470 -21.51 4.43 6.47
CA VAL A 470 -21.38 5.22 7.72
C VAL A 470 -21.63 4.35 8.95
N ILE A 471 -22.68 3.51 8.93
CA ILE A 471 -22.98 2.59 10.04
C ILE A 471 -21.84 1.60 10.26
N ARG A 472 -21.32 1.02 9.18
CA ARG A 472 -20.21 0.06 9.23
C ARG A 472 -18.93 0.69 9.80
N VAL A 473 -18.50 1.84 9.26
CA VAL A 473 -17.28 2.52 9.75
C VAL A 473 -17.46 2.98 11.20
N LEU A 474 -18.65 3.46 11.59
CA LEU A 474 -18.94 3.82 12.98
C LEU A 474 -18.89 2.60 13.91
N ALA A 475 -19.45 1.47 13.50
CA ALA A 475 -19.39 0.23 14.25
C ALA A 475 -17.94 -0.21 14.48
N ASP A 476 -17.13 -0.17 13.42
CA ASP A 476 -15.75 -0.65 13.43
C ASP A 476 -14.80 0.29 14.21
N VAL A 477 -14.97 1.61 14.09
CA VAL A 477 -14.19 2.61 14.85
C VAL A 477 -14.66 2.72 16.31
N GLY A 478 -15.95 2.57 16.55
CA GLY A 478 -16.57 2.69 17.87
C GLY A 478 -16.59 1.41 18.70
N GLY A 479 -16.33 0.24 18.09
CA GLY A 479 -16.48 -1.05 18.73
C GLY A 479 -17.94 -1.44 18.99
N HIS A 480 -18.88 -0.88 18.21
CA HIS A 480 -20.31 -1.11 18.33
C HIS A 480 -20.79 -2.20 17.37
N ARG A 481 -21.95 -2.80 17.64
CA ARG A 481 -22.61 -3.69 16.66
C ARG A 481 -23.43 -2.86 15.68
N GLU A 482 -23.37 -3.19 14.40
CA GLU A 482 -24.13 -2.48 13.36
C GLU A 482 -25.65 -2.46 13.61
N ASP A 483 -26.21 -3.55 14.15
CA ASP A 483 -27.65 -3.66 14.46
C ASP A 483 -28.10 -2.78 15.65
N ALA A 484 -27.16 -2.26 16.43
CA ALA A 484 -27.42 -1.33 17.53
C ALA A 484 -27.34 0.15 17.08
N LEU A 485 -26.85 0.43 15.88
CA LEU A 485 -26.68 1.79 15.36
C LEU A 485 -27.89 2.19 14.52
N HIS A 486 -28.55 3.28 14.90
CA HIS A 486 -29.68 3.83 14.16
C HIS A 486 -29.48 5.31 13.84
N ALA A 487 -30.10 5.78 12.76
CA ALA A 487 -29.89 7.14 12.23
C ALA A 487 -30.05 8.28 13.26
N ALA A 488 -30.90 8.11 14.28
CA ALA A 488 -31.13 9.10 15.33
C ALA A 488 -30.17 9.02 16.53
N ALA A 489 -29.22 8.07 16.55
CA ALA A 489 -28.29 7.92 17.66
C ALA A 489 -27.34 9.11 17.72
N ASP A 490 -27.12 9.61 18.93
CA ASP A 490 -26.19 10.71 19.18
C ASP A 490 -24.75 10.21 19.14
N LEU A 491 -23.90 10.86 18.33
CA LEU A 491 -22.51 10.45 18.17
C LEU A 491 -21.76 10.52 19.51
N ARG A 492 -22.00 11.54 20.34
CA ARG A 492 -21.25 11.74 21.58
C ARG A 492 -21.89 11.00 22.76
N ASP A 493 -23.18 11.22 22.96
CA ASP A 493 -23.87 10.77 24.17
C ASP A 493 -24.21 9.27 24.10
N ASP A 494 -24.55 8.74 22.91
CA ASP A 494 -24.90 7.33 22.75
C ASP A 494 -23.69 6.46 22.35
N LEU A 495 -22.77 6.98 21.53
CA LEU A 495 -21.68 6.19 20.96
C LEU A 495 -20.29 6.49 21.55
N GLY A 496 -20.16 7.55 22.35
CA GLY A 496 -18.86 7.97 22.91
C GLY A 496 -17.87 8.48 21.85
N PHE A 497 -18.36 8.94 20.70
CA PHE A 497 -17.57 9.30 19.52
C PHE A 497 -16.67 10.51 19.79
N ASP A 498 -15.37 10.24 19.99
CA ASP A 498 -14.38 11.23 20.40
C ASP A 498 -13.51 11.78 19.24
N SER A 499 -12.55 12.65 19.56
CA SER A 499 -11.69 13.27 18.56
C SER A 499 -10.77 12.31 17.82
N VAL A 500 -10.38 11.20 18.45
CA VAL A 500 -9.56 10.17 17.83
C VAL A 500 -10.41 9.34 16.87
N GLN A 501 -11.62 8.99 17.30
CA GLN A 501 -12.59 8.27 16.48
C GLN A 501 -13.08 9.08 15.29
N ALA A 502 -13.25 10.40 15.43
CA ALA A 502 -13.57 11.29 14.31
C ALA A 502 -12.47 11.29 13.23
N MET A 503 -11.19 11.27 13.64
CA MET A 503 -10.06 11.20 12.72
C MET A 503 -9.97 9.83 12.03
N GLN A 504 -10.14 8.74 12.78
CA GLN A 504 -10.14 7.38 12.25
C GLN A 504 -11.32 7.14 11.31
N PHE A 505 -12.50 7.66 11.66
CA PHE A 505 -13.68 7.62 10.81
C PHE A 505 -13.45 8.40 9.53
N ALA A 506 -12.92 9.63 9.60
CA ALA A 506 -12.66 10.46 8.43
C ALA A 506 -11.67 9.77 7.46
N ASP A 507 -10.59 9.18 7.98
CA ASP A 507 -9.62 8.45 7.17
C ASP A 507 -10.23 7.18 6.55
N ARG A 508 -10.97 6.40 7.34
CA ARG A 508 -11.60 5.16 6.88
C ARG A 508 -12.74 5.40 5.91
N ILE A 509 -13.64 6.35 6.16
CA ILE A 509 -14.79 6.62 5.28
C ILE A 509 -14.35 7.21 3.95
N VAL A 510 -13.27 8.01 3.94
CA VAL A 510 -12.62 8.53 2.73
C VAL A 510 -12.14 7.37 1.87
N ASN A 511 -11.44 6.41 2.48
CA ASN A 511 -10.97 5.20 1.81
C ASN A 511 -12.12 4.26 1.43
N GLU A 512 -13.16 4.16 2.26
CA GLU A 512 -14.26 3.22 2.06
C GLU A 512 -15.15 3.62 0.89
N LEU A 513 -15.43 4.93 0.76
CA LEU A 513 -16.29 5.52 -0.27
C LEU A 513 -15.52 6.16 -1.43
N ASP A 514 -14.19 6.19 -1.39
CA ASP A 514 -13.30 6.84 -2.37
C ASP A 514 -13.74 8.29 -2.65
N MET A 515 -13.93 9.04 -1.57
CA MET A 515 -14.45 10.41 -1.59
C MET A 515 -13.34 11.44 -1.33
N PRO A 516 -13.53 12.72 -1.72
CA PRO A 516 -12.62 13.79 -1.35
C PRO A 516 -12.38 13.82 0.16
N ARG A 517 -11.22 14.32 0.57
CA ARG A 517 -10.82 14.39 1.98
C ARG A 517 -11.94 14.99 2.83
N LEU A 518 -12.39 14.22 3.81
CA LEU A 518 -13.32 14.68 4.83
C LEU A 518 -12.52 15.32 5.97
N ASP A 519 -12.84 16.57 6.32
CA ASP A 519 -12.19 17.27 7.42
C ASP A 519 -12.69 16.73 8.77
N PRO A 520 -11.82 16.13 9.61
CA PRO A 520 -12.23 15.63 10.93
C PRO A 520 -12.81 16.71 11.84
N VAL A 521 -12.43 17.98 11.65
CA VAL A 521 -12.95 19.11 12.43
C VAL A 521 -14.41 19.40 12.05
N ALA A 522 -14.76 19.25 10.76
CA ALA A 522 -16.13 19.41 10.29
C ALA A 522 -17.10 18.37 10.87
N ILE A 523 -16.58 17.19 11.23
CA ILE A 523 -17.34 16.13 11.90
C ILE A 523 -17.62 16.51 13.37
N GLN A 524 -16.66 17.13 14.04
CA GLN A 524 -16.74 17.45 15.47
C GLN A 524 -17.66 18.64 15.75
N ASP A 525 -17.61 19.68 14.93
CA ASP A 525 -18.24 20.97 15.26
C ASP A 525 -19.70 21.08 14.81
N ASN A 526 -20.16 20.21 13.89
CA ASN A 526 -21.44 20.42 13.17
C ASN A 526 -22.41 19.24 13.19
N LEU A 527 -22.07 18.10 13.82
CA LEU A 527 -22.88 16.88 13.72
C LEU A 527 -23.22 16.31 15.10
N THR A 528 -24.51 16.09 15.32
CA THR A 528 -25.06 15.46 16.53
C THR A 528 -25.41 14.00 16.31
N THR A 529 -25.94 13.63 15.14
CA THR A 529 -26.48 12.28 14.91
C THR A 529 -25.79 11.54 13.76
N ILE A 530 -25.95 10.21 13.73
CA ILE A 530 -25.55 9.37 12.59
C ILE A 530 -26.17 9.87 11.27
N ALA A 531 -27.41 10.36 11.30
CA ALA A 531 -28.07 10.93 10.13
C ALA A 531 -27.36 12.18 9.60
N ASP A 532 -26.87 13.04 10.50
CA ASP A 532 -26.14 14.25 10.11
C ASP A 532 -24.78 13.88 9.51
N LEU A 533 -24.10 12.90 10.11
CA LEU A 533 -22.86 12.35 9.55
C LEU A 533 -23.07 11.73 8.17
N THR A 534 -24.15 10.97 8.01
CA THR A 534 -24.53 10.41 6.71
C THR A 534 -24.75 11.50 5.66
N LYS A 535 -25.38 12.62 6.01
CA LYS A 535 -25.57 13.75 5.10
C LYS A 535 -24.27 14.44 4.73
N LEU A 536 -23.37 14.67 5.70
CA LEU A 536 -22.06 15.28 5.44
C LEU A 536 -21.24 14.42 4.48
N VAL A 537 -21.22 13.11 4.73
CA VAL A 537 -20.52 12.13 3.90
C VAL A 537 -21.14 12.08 2.50
N ALA A 538 -22.47 12.03 2.39
CA ALA A 538 -23.18 12.04 1.10
C ALA A 538 -22.89 13.32 0.28
N GLY A 539 -22.93 14.49 0.93
CA GLY A 539 -22.64 15.78 0.29
C GLY A 539 -21.19 15.88 -0.16
N THR A 540 -20.24 15.42 0.65
CA THR A 540 -18.81 15.42 0.31
C THR A 540 -18.48 14.39 -0.78
N ALA A 541 -19.22 13.28 -0.83
CA ALA A 541 -19.13 12.28 -1.89
C ALA A 541 -19.82 12.71 -3.21
N GLY A 542 -20.52 13.86 -3.23
CA GLY A 542 -21.18 14.40 -4.43
C GLY A 542 -22.55 13.79 -4.73
N VAL A 543 -23.25 13.25 -3.74
CA VAL A 543 -24.60 12.65 -3.89
C VAL A 543 -25.67 13.71 -3.58
N ALA A 544 -26.45 14.13 -4.56
CA ALA A 544 -27.55 15.10 -4.40
C ALA A 544 -28.79 14.46 -3.74
N GLN A 545 -29.52 15.24 -2.93
CA GLN A 545 -30.77 14.78 -2.28
C GLN A 545 -32.01 14.94 -3.17
N PRO A 546 -33.05 14.10 -2.99
CA PRO A 546 -34.40 14.40 -3.46
C PRO A 546 -35.00 15.53 -2.62
N GLU A 547 -35.48 16.58 -3.28
CA GLU A 547 -36.25 17.64 -2.62
C GLU A 547 -37.50 17.05 -1.95
N HIS A 548 -37.70 17.35 -0.67
CA HIS A 548 -38.97 17.13 0.00
C HIS A 548 -40.08 17.91 -0.72
N THR A 549 -40.84 17.27 -1.61
CA THR A 549 -42.16 17.76 -2.00
C THR A 549 -43.08 17.64 -0.79
N GLY A 550 -43.25 18.75 -0.08
CA GLY A 550 -44.27 18.90 0.94
C GLY A 550 -45.64 18.58 0.35
N ALA A 551 -46.36 17.69 1.02
CA ALA A 551 -47.77 17.44 0.78
C ALA A 551 -48.55 18.74 1.02
N GLY A 552 -49.04 19.34 -0.06
CA GLY A 552 -50.10 20.32 -0.03
C GLY A 552 -51.46 19.63 -0.13
N ILE A 553 -52.26 19.84 0.93
CA ILE A 553 -53.68 19.49 1.15
C ILE A 553 -53.97 18.06 1.61
#